data_AF-A0A0V0H9S3-F1
#
_entry.id   AF-A0A0V0H9S3-F1
#
_cell.length_a   1.000
_cell.length_b   1.000
_cell.length_c   1.000
_cell.angle_alpha   90.00
_cell.angle_beta   90.00
_cell.angle_gamma   90.00
#
_symmetry.space_group_name_H-M   'P 1'
#
loop_
_entity.id
_entity.type
_entity.pdbx_description
1 polymer ?
#
loop_
_entity_poly.entity_id
_entity_poly.type
_entity_poly.pdbx_seq_one_letter_code
_entity_poly.pdbx_strand_id
1 'polypeptide(L)'
;VCNSWVYPAKKYKSERIFFANQAYLPGETPEPLRNYREKELVNLRGNGNGKLEEWDRVYDYALYNDLGDPEKGKQYARTILGGSAEYPYPRRGRTGRKPTKADPKSESRIPLLMSLDIYVPRDERFGHIKLSDFLTYALKSIVQFLIPEFQALFDSTPDEFDSFEDVLKLYEGGIKLPQGPFLKALTDSIPLEILKEIIRTDGEGKFKFPTPQVIQEDKSSWRTDEEFAREMLAGVNPVIISRLQEFPPK
;
A
#
# COMPACT_ATOMS: atom_id res chain seq x y z
N VAL A 1 23.47 -15.93 10.16
CA VAL A 1 22.04 -15.62 9.92
C VAL A 1 21.96 -14.90 8.59
N CYS A 2 21.18 -15.38 7.62
CA CYS A 2 21.20 -14.81 6.25
C CYS A 2 19.87 -14.18 5.85
N ASN A 3 18.75 -14.88 6.04
CA ASN A 3 17.38 -14.38 5.82
C ASN A 3 17.20 -13.54 4.54
N SER A 4 17.68 -14.04 3.40
CA SER A 4 17.64 -13.31 2.14
C SER A 4 17.41 -14.25 0.96
N TRP A 5 16.73 -13.76 -0.07
CA TRP A 5 16.44 -14.50 -1.28
C TRP A 5 17.69 -14.65 -2.16
N VAL A 6 17.97 -15.86 -2.65
CA VAL A 6 19.09 -16.12 -3.58
C VAL A 6 18.54 -16.55 -4.93
N TYR A 7 18.71 -15.70 -5.94
CA TYR A 7 18.30 -15.92 -7.33
C TYR A 7 19.39 -16.66 -8.12
N PRO A 8 19.08 -17.17 -9.33
CA PRO A 8 20.09 -17.77 -10.20
C PRO A 8 21.26 -16.82 -10.46
N ALA A 9 22.50 -17.33 -10.37
CA ALA A 9 23.74 -16.53 -10.43
C ALA A 9 23.81 -15.58 -11.63
N LYS A 10 23.26 -15.98 -12.80
CA LYS A 10 23.18 -15.16 -14.02
C LYS A 10 22.41 -13.84 -13.87
N LYS A 11 21.62 -13.67 -12.81
CA LYS A 11 20.88 -12.44 -12.51
C LYS A 11 21.72 -11.41 -11.77
N TYR A 12 22.81 -11.83 -11.13
CA TYR A 12 23.63 -10.96 -10.33
C TYR A 12 24.86 -10.47 -11.10
N LYS A 13 25.21 -9.18 -10.88
CA LYS A 13 26.47 -8.61 -11.39
C LYS A 13 27.67 -9.02 -10.53
N SER A 14 27.42 -9.36 -9.27
CA SER A 14 28.40 -9.78 -8.27
C SER A 14 27.85 -10.95 -7.47
N GLU A 15 28.74 -11.80 -6.95
CA GLU A 15 28.32 -12.93 -6.13
C GLU A 15 27.66 -12.46 -4.82
N ARG A 16 26.74 -13.27 -4.31
CA ARG A 16 26.10 -13.02 -3.02
C ARG A 16 27.06 -13.34 -1.89
N ILE A 17 27.28 -12.37 -1.02
CA ILE A 17 28.08 -12.52 0.19
C ILE A 17 27.21 -12.50 1.44
N PHE A 18 27.60 -13.30 2.44
CA PHE A 18 27.00 -13.31 3.76
C PHE A 18 28.10 -13.26 4.82
N PHE A 19 27.89 -12.46 5.84
CA PHE A 19 28.82 -12.35 6.97
C PHE A 19 28.33 -13.22 8.13
N ALA A 20 29.27 -13.65 8.97
CA ALA A 20 28.95 -14.25 10.26
C ALA A 20 28.33 -13.19 11.19
N ASN A 21 27.68 -13.62 12.28
CA ASN A 21 26.81 -12.78 13.11
C ASN A 21 27.54 -11.87 14.11
N GLN A 22 28.86 -11.72 14.00
CA GLN A 22 29.64 -10.81 14.83
C GLN A 22 29.44 -9.36 14.36
N ALA A 23 29.13 -8.47 15.31
CA ALA A 23 28.98 -7.05 15.03
C ALA A 23 30.32 -6.33 15.19
N TYR A 24 30.69 -5.52 14.19
CA TYR A 24 31.91 -4.71 14.19
C TYR A 24 31.60 -3.27 13.77
N LEU A 25 32.16 -2.30 14.49
CA LEU A 25 32.26 -0.93 13.97
C LEU A 25 33.18 -0.91 12.72
N PRO A 26 33.10 0.11 11.85
CA PRO A 26 33.97 0.22 10.69
C PRO A 26 35.47 0.09 11.03
N GLY A 27 35.92 0.72 12.13
CA GLY A 27 37.32 0.65 12.58
C GLY A 27 37.76 -0.73 13.12
N GLU A 28 36.82 -1.53 13.61
CA GLU A 28 37.07 -2.84 14.24
C GLU A 28 36.90 -4.00 13.26
N THR A 29 36.49 -3.73 12.02
CA THR A 29 36.28 -4.78 11.02
C THR A 29 37.61 -5.49 10.74
N PRO A 30 37.66 -6.83 10.87
CA PRO A 30 38.86 -7.60 10.57
C PRO A 30 39.43 -7.24 9.19
N GLU A 31 40.73 -6.99 9.12
CA GLU A 31 41.38 -6.45 7.92
C GLU A 31 41.03 -7.20 6.62
N PRO A 32 41.00 -8.54 6.58
CA PRO A 32 40.61 -9.29 5.37
C PRO A 32 39.16 -9.04 4.91
N LEU A 33 38.27 -8.62 5.81
CA LEU A 33 36.83 -8.43 5.53
C LEU A 33 36.48 -7.00 5.10
N ARG A 34 37.37 -6.03 5.29
CA ARG A 34 37.10 -4.60 5.01
C ARG A 34 36.71 -4.36 3.55
N ASN A 35 37.42 -4.97 2.61
CA ASN A 35 37.14 -4.83 1.18
C ASN A 35 35.77 -5.40 0.81
N TYR A 36 35.42 -6.56 1.37
CA TYR A 36 34.11 -7.20 1.14
C TYR A 36 32.97 -6.38 1.71
N ARG A 37 33.15 -5.80 2.92
CA ARG A 37 32.19 -4.89 3.55
C ARG A 37 31.90 -3.69 2.66
N GLU A 38 32.93 -2.99 2.18
CA GLU A 38 32.74 -1.80 1.35
C GLU A 38 32.11 -2.14 -0.01
N LYS A 39 32.56 -3.21 -0.65
CA LYS A 39 31.97 -3.67 -1.93
C LYS A 39 30.49 -3.99 -1.79
N GLU A 40 30.07 -4.64 -0.70
CA GLU A 40 28.63 -4.90 -0.48
C GLU A 40 27.84 -3.59 -0.30
N LEU A 41 28.39 -2.60 0.42
CA LEU A 41 27.75 -1.29 0.54
C LEU A 41 27.64 -0.55 -0.81
N VAL A 42 28.63 -0.68 -1.69
CA VAL A 42 28.56 -0.15 -3.06
C VAL A 42 27.49 -0.87 -3.88
N ASN A 43 27.41 -2.20 -3.78
CA ASN A 43 26.37 -2.98 -4.47
C ASN A 43 24.96 -2.58 -4.02
N LEU A 44 24.75 -2.37 -2.72
CA LEU A 44 23.47 -1.95 -2.15
C LEU A 44 23.09 -0.51 -2.55
N ARG A 45 24.05 0.39 -2.76
CA ARG A 45 23.79 1.76 -3.26
C ARG A 45 23.43 1.77 -4.76
N GLY A 46 23.96 0.82 -5.52
CA GLY A 46 23.81 0.80 -6.97
C GLY A 46 24.50 1.98 -7.66
N ASN A 47 24.01 2.36 -8.84
CA ASN A 47 24.63 3.38 -9.70
C ASN A 47 23.68 4.53 -10.08
N GLY A 48 22.50 4.61 -9.45
CA GLY A 48 21.48 5.63 -9.74
C GLY A 48 20.78 5.51 -11.10
N ASN A 49 21.09 4.48 -11.89
CA ASN A 49 20.68 4.39 -13.30
C ASN A 49 19.91 3.10 -13.62
N GLY A 50 19.07 3.17 -14.65
CA GLY A 50 18.29 2.04 -15.15
C GLY A 50 17.10 1.65 -14.26
N LYS A 51 16.24 0.79 -14.81
CA LYS A 51 15.11 0.19 -14.10
C LYS A 51 15.64 -0.88 -13.15
N LEU A 52 15.11 -0.90 -11.94
CA LEU A 52 15.39 -1.94 -10.96
C LEU A 52 14.45 -3.11 -11.17
N GLU A 53 15.01 -4.31 -11.12
CA GLU A 53 14.31 -5.57 -11.33
C GLU A 53 14.06 -6.31 -10.01
N GLU A 54 13.19 -7.31 -10.02
CA GLU A 54 12.71 -8.01 -8.83
C GLU A 54 13.83 -8.56 -7.93
N TRP A 55 14.92 -9.04 -8.52
CA TRP A 55 16.05 -9.65 -7.79
C TRP A 55 17.07 -8.62 -7.28
N ASP A 56 16.91 -7.34 -7.64
CA ASP A 56 17.83 -6.29 -7.21
C ASP A 56 17.66 -5.97 -5.72
N ARG A 57 18.77 -5.55 -5.10
CA ARG A 57 18.86 -5.16 -3.68
C ARG A 57 19.37 -3.72 -3.55
N VAL A 58 19.03 -2.88 -4.53
CA VAL A 58 19.51 -1.50 -4.62
C VAL A 58 18.59 -0.57 -3.84
N TYR A 59 19.16 0.16 -2.89
CA TYR A 59 18.53 1.19 -2.07
C TYR A 59 19.02 2.56 -2.54
N ASP A 60 18.10 3.33 -3.10
CA ASP A 60 18.38 4.67 -3.61
C ASP A 60 17.12 5.53 -3.51
N TYR A 61 17.26 6.84 -3.71
CA TYR A 61 16.22 7.84 -3.48
C TYR A 61 15.60 8.33 -4.78
N ALA A 62 14.32 8.68 -4.70
CA ALA A 62 13.64 9.43 -5.74
C ALA A 62 12.51 10.30 -5.16
N LEU A 63 11.98 11.20 -5.99
CA LEU A 63 10.85 12.07 -5.66
C LEU A 63 9.52 11.31 -5.83
N TYR A 64 8.43 11.85 -5.30
CA TYR A 64 7.09 11.36 -5.61
C TYR A 64 6.63 11.94 -6.95
N ASN A 65 7.21 11.41 -8.02
CA ASN A 65 6.91 11.75 -9.41
C ASN A 65 6.19 10.63 -10.16
N ASP A 66 5.70 9.61 -9.45
CA ASP A 66 5.02 8.43 -9.99
C ASP A 66 3.54 8.32 -9.58
N LEU A 67 3.01 9.37 -8.93
CA LEU A 67 1.62 9.44 -8.50
C LEU A 67 0.66 9.90 -9.61
N GLY A 68 1.15 10.61 -10.61
CA GLY A 68 0.34 11.07 -11.75
C GLY A 68 0.31 10.07 -12.90
N ASP A 69 -0.64 10.25 -13.82
CA ASP A 69 -0.72 9.53 -15.09
C ASP A 69 -1.03 10.51 -16.24
N PRO A 70 -0.09 11.43 -16.57
CA PRO A 70 -0.33 12.50 -17.55
C PRO A 70 -0.62 11.99 -18.96
N GLU A 71 -0.29 10.73 -19.28
CA GLU A 71 -0.61 10.13 -20.60
C GLU A 71 -2.12 9.95 -20.80
N LYS A 72 -2.89 9.77 -19.72
CA LYS A 72 -4.37 9.68 -19.78
C LYS A 72 -5.07 11.03 -19.88
N GLY A 73 -4.33 12.13 -19.76
CA GLY A 73 -4.85 13.49 -19.85
C GLY A 73 -4.50 14.36 -18.64
N LYS A 74 -4.76 15.67 -18.79
CA LYS A 74 -4.38 16.69 -17.80
C LYS A 74 -4.99 16.46 -16.42
N GLN A 75 -6.21 15.91 -16.35
CA GLN A 75 -6.89 15.60 -15.09
C GLN A 75 -6.20 14.51 -14.26
N TYR A 76 -5.34 13.70 -14.89
CA TYR A 76 -4.56 12.64 -14.25
C TYR A 76 -3.12 13.08 -13.94
N ALA A 77 -2.68 14.25 -14.42
CA ALA A 77 -1.40 14.82 -14.03
C ALA A 77 -1.43 15.20 -12.55
N ARG A 78 -0.29 15.03 -11.86
CA ARG A 78 -0.12 15.38 -10.45
C ARG A 78 1.19 16.14 -10.29
N THR A 79 1.20 17.08 -9.34
CA THR A 79 2.42 17.79 -8.96
C THR A 79 3.44 16.82 -8.36
N ILE A 80 4.70 16.97 -8.73
CA ILE A 80 5.80 16.21 -8.15
C ILE A 80 6.06 16.70 -6.73
N LEU A 81 6.07 15.78 -5.76
CA LEU A 81 6.35 16.11 -4.35
C LEU A 81 7.80 15.82 -3.99
N GLY A 82 8.45 16.81 -3.37
CA GLY A 82 9.85 16.80 -2.97
C GLY A 82 10.78 17.48 -3.99
N GLY A 83 11.93 17.96 -3.52
CA GLY A 83 12.94 18.58 -4.38
C GLY A 83 12.67 20.05 -4.73
N SER A 84 11.58 20.63 -4.22
CA SER A 84 11.28 22.06 -4.29
C SER A 84 10.93 22.61 -2.91
N ALA A 85 11.05 23.93 -2.74
CA ALA A 85 10.61 24.62 -1.53
C ALA A 85 9.08 24.77 -1.46
N GLU A 86 8.40 24.78 -2.63
CA GLU A 86 6.95 24.88 -2.73
C GLU A 86 6.24 23.58 -2.34
N TYR A 87 6.81 22.43 -2.71
CA TYR A 87 6.28 21.10 -2.40
C TYR A 87 7.34 20.25 -1.69
N PRO A 88 7.73 20.60 -0.44
CA PRO A 88 8.69 19.81 0.31
C PRO A 88 8.07 18.45 0.66
N TYR A 89 8.82 17.37 0.47
CA TYR A 89 8.36 16.03 0.80
C TYR A 89 9.55 15.08 1.03
N PRO A 90 9.40 14.06 1.91
CA PRO A 90 10.36 12.98 2.04
C PRO A 90 10.67 12.31 0.68
N ARG A 91 11.86 11.71 0.58
CA ARG A 91 12.20 10.86 -0.57
C ARG A 91 11.55 9.49 -0.40
N ARG A 92 11.29 8.83 -1.53
CA ARG A 92 10.86 7.44 -1.61
C ARG A 92 11.97 6.55 -2.17
N GLY A 93 11.78 5.24 -2.11
CA GLY A 93 12.66 4.26 -2.76
C GLY A 93 12.63 4.38 -4.28
N ARG A 94 13.79 4.51 -4.91
CA ARG A 94 13.93 4.56 -6.38
C ARG A 94 13.45 3.27 -7.02
N THR A 95 12.77 3.39 -8.16
CA THR A 95 12.24 2.28 -8.97
C THR A 95 12.81 2.29 -10.39
N GLY A 96 13.04 3.47 -10.95
CA GLY A 96 13.75 3.66 -12.22
C GLY A 96 12.96 3.23 -13.46
N ARG A 97 11.62 3.19 -13.38
CA ARG A 97 10.78 2.99 -14.56
C ARG A 97 10.96 4.15 -15.53
N LYS A 98 10.54 3.92 -16.77
CA LYS A 98 10.70 4.92 -17.83
C LYS A 98 9.84 6.15 -17.53
N PRO A 99 10.31 7.35 -17.88
CA PRO A 99 9.46 8.54 -17.84
C PRO A 99 8.23 8.39 -18.75
N THR A 100 7.18 9.12 -18.42
CA THR A 100 6.01 9.24 -19.30
C THR A 100 6.34 10.03 -20.57
N LYS A 101 5.65 9.74 -21.67
CA LYS A 101 5.83 10.49 -22.93
C LYS A 101 5.30 11.91 -22.83
N ALA A 102 4.24 12.11 -22.05
CA ALA A 102 3.60 13.41 -21.87
C ALA A 102 4.39 14.36 -20.95
N ASP A 103 5.05 13.82 -19.91
CA ASP A 103 5.91 14.57 -19.01
C ASP A 103 7.20 13.78 -18.67
N PRO A 104 8.37 14.17 -19.21
CA PRO A 104 9.64 13.51 -18.92
C PRO A 104 10.09 13.57 -17.45
N LYS A 105 9.49 14.44 -16.63
CA LYS A 105 9.78 14.51 -15.19
C LYS A 105 8.96 13.51 -14.37
N SER A 106 7.85 13.03 -14.92
CA SER A 106 6.97 12.03 -14.30
C SER A 106 7.39 10.62 -14.69
N GLU A 107 7.49 9.73 -13.70
CA GLU A 107 7.78 8.31 -13.92
C GLU A 107 6.50 7.57 -14.31
N SER A 108 6.61 6.56 -15.19
CA SER A 108 5.45 5.80 -15.64
C SER A 108 4.74 5.09 -14.47
N ARG A 109 3.41 5.13 -14.50
CA ARG A 109 2.54 4.56 -13.48
C ARG A 109 2.33 3.07 -13.71
N ILE A 110 2.29 2.31 -12.62
CA ILE A 110 1.83 0.92 -12.63
C ILE A 110 0.32 0.92 -12.30
N PRO A 111 -0.52 0.14 -13.01
CA PRO A 111 -1.95 0.02 -12.70
C PRO A 111 -2.19 -0.31 -11.23
N LEU A 112 -3.28 0.21 -10.64
CA LEU A 112 -3.56 0.05 -9.20
C LEU A 112 -3.62 -1.42 -8.76
N LEU A 113 -4.21 -2.29 -9.59
CA LEU A 113 -4.29 -3.74 -9.36
C LEU A 113 -2.92 -4.44 -9.39
N MET A 114 -1.90 -3.79 -9.97
CA MET A 114 -0.51 -4.27 -10.02
C MET A 114 0.41 -3.46 -9.09
N SER A 115 -0.13 -2.66 -8.17
CA SER A 115 0.66 -1.82 -7.26
C SER A 115 1.66 -2.61 -6.40
N LEU A 116 1.43 -3.91 -6.20
CA LEU A 116 2.34 -4.83 -5.50
C LEU A 116 3.59 -5.19 -6.30
N ASP A 117 3.62 -4.85 -7.59
CA ASP A 117 4.76 -5.03 -8.49
C ASP A 117 5.64 -3.78 -8.55
N ILE A 118 5.31 -2.74 -7.78
CA ILE A 118 6.23 -1.63 -7.53
C ILE A 118 7.50 -2.21 -6.89
N TYR A 119 8.63 -1.98 -7.55
CA TYR A 119 9.92 -2.44 -7.05
C TYR A 119 10.18 -1.93 -5.63
N VAL A 120 10.59 -2.86 -4.78
CA VAL A 120 11.30 -2.62 -3.53
C VAL A 120 12.51 -3.57 -3.53
N PRO A 121 13.61 -3.23 -2.84
CA PRO A 121 14.74 -4.15 -2.68
C PRO A 121 14.26 -5.53 -2.25
N ARG A 122 14.79 -6.59 -2.87
CA ARG A 122 14.17 -7.92 -2.81
C ARG A 122 13.84 -8.43 -1.41
N ASP A 123 14.70 -8.15 -0.45
CA ASP A 123 14.59 -8.60 0.94
C ASP A 123 13.58 -7.77 1.75
N GLU A 124 13.16 -6.59 1.28
CA GLU A 124 12.11 -5.76 1.88
C GLU A 124 10.70 -6.19 1.43
N ARG A 125 10.59 -6.94 0.32
CA ARG A 125 9.30 -7.43 -0.16
C ARG A 125 8.79 -8.51 0.79
N PHE A 126 7.52 -8.40 1.18
CA PHE A 126 6.86 -9.38 2.04
C PHE A 126 7.04 -10.82 1.54
N GLY A 127 7.25 -11.75 2.48
CA GLY A 127 7.08 -13.17 2.22
C GLY A 127 5.62 -13.49 1.91
N HIS A 128 5.38 -14.60 1.20
CA HIS A 128 4.08 -15.03 0.71
C HIS A 128 2.96 -15.06 1.77
N ILE A 129 3.24 -15.54 3.00
CA ILE A 129 2.25 -15.59 4.10
C ILE A 129 1.87 -14.19 4.61
N LYS A 130 2.85 -13.28 4.72
CA LYS A 130 2.57 -11.89 5.16
C LYS A 130 1.84 -11.09 4.08
N LEU A 131 2.09 -11.43 2.82
CA LEU A 131 1.46 -10.81 1.68
C LEU A 131 -0.02 -11.20 1.56
N SER A 132 -0.42 -12.45 1.87
CA SER A 132 -1.83 -12.84 1.87
C SER A 132 -2.65 -12.04 2.89
N ASP A 133 -2.14 -11.88 4.11
CA ASP A 133 -2.81 -11.10 5.15
C ASP A 133 -2.98 -9.63 4.71
N PHE A 134 -1.90 -9.00 4.22
CA PHE A 134 -1.94 -7.63 3.70
C PHE A 134 -2.91 -7.49 2.51
N LEU A 135 -2.90 -8.46 1.60
CA LEU A 135 -3.75 -8.48 0.42
C LEU A 135 -5.23 -8.59 0.78
N THR A 136 -5.59 -9.45 1.73
CA THR A 136 -6.96 -9.59 2.21
C THR A 136 -7.51 -8.24 2.70
N TYR A 137 -6.72 -7.45 3.41
CA TYR A 137 -7.13 -6.11 3.86
C TYR A 137 -7.15 -5.07 2.73
N ALA A 138 -6.11 -5.00 1.90
CA ALA A 138 -6.04 -4.07 0.77
C ALA A 138 -7.19 -4.28 -0.23
N LEU A 139 -7.55 -5.54 -0.48
CA LEU A 139 -8.65 -5.91 -1.37
C LEU A 139 -10.02 -5.64 -0.77
N LYS A 140 -10.21 -5.85 0.55
CA LYS A 140 -11.42 -5.41 1.25
C LYS A 140 -11.64 -3.91 1.08
N SER A 141 -10.58 -3.10 1.19
CA SER A 141 -10.67 -1.65 0.96
C SER A 141 -10.95 -1.28 -0.50
N ILE A 142 -10.40 -2.02 -1.47
CA ILE A 142 -10.72 -1.81 -2.90
C ILE A 142 -12.20 -2.10 -3.17
N VAL A 143 -12.77 -3.16 -2.58
CA VAL A 143 -14.20 -3.47 -2.69
C VAL A 143 -15.05 -2.33 -2.09
N GLN A 144 -14.60 -1.66 -1.03
CA GLN A 144 -15.31 -0.48 -0.48
C GLN A 144 -15.38 0.69 -1.47
N PHE A 145 -14.33 0.94 -2.25
CA PHE A 145 -14.34 1.97 -3.30
C PHE A 145 -15.33 1.67 -4.44
N LEU A 146 -15.73 0.42 -4.60
CA LEU A 146 -16.58 -0.07 -5.69
C LEU A 146 -18.03 -0.33 -5.25
N ILE A 147 -18.33 -0.13 -3.96
CA ILE A 147 -19.71 -0.19 -3.42
C ILE A 147 -20.71 0.65 -4.24
N PRO A 148 -20.38 1.88 -4.69
CA PRO A 148 -21.31 2.65 -5.53
C PRO A 148 -21.67 1.90 -6.82
N GLU A 149 -20.68 1.32 -7.51
CA GLU A 149 -20.86 0.54 -8.74
C GLU A 149 -21.67 -0.76 -8.50
N PHE A 150 -21.63 -1.29 -7.27
CA PHE A 150 -22.40 -2.46 -6.85
C PHE A 150 -23.86 -2.13 -6.46
N GLN A 151 -24.13 -0.92 -5.97
CA GLN A 151 -25.46 -0.46 -5.54
C GLN A 151 -26.32 0.08 -6.68
N ALA A 152 -25.71 0.57 -7.77
CA ALA A 152 -26.38 1.04 -9.00
C ALA A 152 -27.35 0.01 -9.64
N LEU A 153 -27.31 -1.26 -9.23
CA LEU A 153 -28.10 -2.35 -9.79
C LEU A 153 -29.43 -2.63 -9.08
N PHE A 154 -29.71 -2.06 -7.89
CA PHE A 154 -30.82 -2.56 -7.05
C PHE A 154 -31.75 -1.54 -6.35
N ASP A 155 -31.67 -0.22 -6.51
CA ASP A 155 -32.72 0.67 -5.97
C ASP A 155 -32.91 2.04 -6.67
N SER A 156 -33.98 2.73 -6.28
CA SER A 156 -34.53 3.99 -6.77
C SER A 156 -33.70 5.25 -6.48
N THR A 157 -32.64 5.12 -5.67
CA THR A 157 -31.54 6.07 -5.43
C THR A 157 -30.22 5.38 -5.78
N PRO A 158 -29.91 5.23 -7.09
CA PRO A 158 -28.68 4.56 -7.50
C PRO A 158 -27.49 5.34 -6.93
N ASP A 159 -26.71 4.70 -6.07
CA ASP A 159 -25.41 5.14 -5.53
C ASP A 159 -25.38 5.81 -4.14
N GLU A 160 -26.48 5.81 -3.37
CA GLU A 160 -26.49 6.36 -1.99
C GLU A 160 -27.05 5.39 -0.94
N PHE A 161 -26.71 5.62 0.34
CA PHE A 161 -27.33 4.92 1.47
C PHE A 161 -28.57 5.70 1.94
N ASP A 162 -29.74 5.08 1.90
CA ASP A 162 -30.98 5.73 2.34
C ASP A 162 -31.11 5.80 3.87
N SER A 163 -30.35 4.97 4.60
CA SER A 163 -30.38 4.92 6.06
C SER A 163 -29.08 4.39 6.70
N PHE A 164 -28.87 4.65 7.99
CA PHE A 164 -27.79 4.02 8.75
C PHE A 164 -27.92 2.49 8.80
N GLU A 165 -29.15 1.96 8.71
CA GLU A 165 -29.37 0.52 8.63
C GLU A 165 -28.74 -0.06 7.36
N ASP A 166 -28.75 0.67 6.25
CA ASP A 166 -28.13 0.23 5.00
C ASP A 166 -26.60 0.16 5.10
N VAL A 167 -26.00 1.05 5.91
CA VAL A 167 -24.57 0.97 6.27
C VAL A 167 -24.31 -0.23 7.18
N LEU A 168 -25.17 -0.51 8.17
CA LEU A 168 -25.02 -1.64 9.08
C LEU A 168 -25.16 -3.00 8.36
N LYS A 169 -26.04 -3.09 7.36
CA LYS A 169 -26.23 -4.29 6.52
C LYS A 169 -24.94 -4.77 5.85
N LEU A 170 -23.97 -3.88 5.58
CA LEU A 170 -22.65 -4.23 5.03
C LEU A 170 -21.89 -5.23 5.94
N TYR A 171 -22.13 -5.14 7.25
CA TYR A 171 -21.47 -5.96 8.27
C TYR A 171 -22.35 -7.10 8.80
N GLU A 172 -23.62 -7.16 8.43
CA GLU A 172 -24.60 -8.10 9.01
C GLU A 172 -25.14 -9.09 7.96
N GLY A 173 -25.70 -8.58 6.86
CA GLY A 173 -26.44 -9.34 5.86
C GLY A 173 -25.66 -9.71 4.59
N GLY A 174 -24.51 -9.07 4.36
CA GLY A 174 -23.65 -9.28 3.20
C GLY A 174 -24.21 -8.68 1.90
N ILE A 175 -23.33 -8.20 1.03
CA ILE A 175 -23.65 -7.58 -0.26
C ILE A 175 -23.62 -8.65 -1.34
N LYS A 176 -24.67 -8.73 -2.18
CA LYS A 176 -24.64 -9.56 -3.38
C LYS A 176 -23.69 -8.92 -4.39
N LEU A 177 -22.60 -9.60 -4.72
CA LEU A 177 -21.71 -9.13 -5.77
C LEU A 177 -22.39 -9.37 -7.13
N PRO A 178 -22.46 -8.37 -8.03
CA PRO A 178 -23.07 -8.55 -9.34
C PRO A 178 -22.21 -9.46 -10.22
N GLN A 179 -22.84 -10.45 -10.82
CA GLN A 179 -22.18 -11.31 -11.80
C GLN A 179 -21.91 -10.51 -13.07
N GLY A 180 -20.65 -10.39 -13.48
CA GLY A 180 -20.26 -9.59 -14.65
C GLY A 180 -18.76 -9.54 -14.94
N PRO A 181 -18.36 -8.79 -15.99
CA PRO A 181 -16.96 -8.68 -16.44
C PRO A 181 -16.02 -8.15 -15.35
N PHE A 182 -16.55 -7.33 -14.44
CA PHE A 182 -15.81 -6.74 -13.34
C PHE A 182 -15.41 -7.77 -12.28
N LEU A 183 -16.35 -8.61 -11.83
CA LEU A 183 -16.01 -9.74 -10.94
C LEU A 183 -15.01 -10.67 -11.59
N LYS A 184 -15.12 -10.90 -12.90
CA LYS A 184 -14.16 -11.71 -13.65
C LYS A 184 -12.76 -11.08 -13.65
N ALA A 185 -12.65 -9.77 -13.88
CA ALA A 185 -11.39 -9.04 -13.78
C ALA A 185 -10.79 -9.08 -12.37
N LEU A 186 -11.66 -9.02 -11.34
CA LEU A 186 -11.27 -9.14 -9.94
C LEU A 186 -10.77 -10.55 -9.61
N THR A 187 -11.46 -11.60 -10.08
CA THR A 187 -11.05 -13.01 -9.91
C THR A 187 -9.80 -13.37 -10.69
N ASP A 188 -9.59 -12.77 -11.87
CA ASP A 188 -8.43 -13.04 -12.72
C ASP A 188 -7.16 -12.32 -12.19
N SER A 189 -7.33 -11.21 -11.47
CA SER A 189 -6.23 -10.39 -10.95
C SER A 189 -5.82 -10.73 -9.51
N ILE A 190 -6.64 -11.48 -8.78
CA ILE A 190 -6.42 -11.81 -7.36
C ILE A 190 -6.23 -13.31 -7.20
N PRO A 191 -5.21 -13.76 -6.44
CA PRO A 191 -5.06 -15.18 -6.11
C PRO A 191 -6.32 -15.77 -5.44
N LEU A 192 -6.69 -16.98 -5.87
CA LEU A 192 -7.90 -17.69 -5.44
C LEU A 192 -7.98 -17.91 -3.92
N GLU A 193 -6.82 -18.07 -3.27
CA GLU A 193 -6.71 -18.25 -1.82
C GLU A 193 -7.23 -17.03 -1.05
N ILE A 194 -6.94 -15.82 -1.56
CA ILE A 194 -7.35 -14.56 -0.94
C ILE A 194 -8.83 -14.28 -1.22
N LEU A 195 -9.29 -14.56 -2.43
CA LEU A 195 -10.72 -14.46 -2.79
C LEU A 195 -11.60 -15.33 -1.89
N LYS A 196 -11.14 -16.52 -1.50
CA LYS A 196 -11.87 -17.43 -0.61
C LYS A 196 -12.01 -16.90 0.82
N GLU A 197 -11.07 -16.11 1.32
CA GLU A 197 -11.21 -15.46 2.63
C GLU A 197 -12.19 -14.29 2.61
N ILE A 198 -12.25 -13.60 1.46
CA ILE A 198 -13.06 -12.40 1.26
C ILE A 198 -14.53 -12.78 0.96
N ILE A 199 -14.72 -13.75 0.08
CA ILE A 199 -16.02 -14.31 -0.29
C ILE A 199 -16.23 -15.51 0.63
N ARG A 200 -16.77 -15.28 1.84
CA ARG A 200 -17.16 -16.38 2.71
C ARG A 200 -18.14 -17.28 1.95
N THR A 201 -17.73 -18.53 1.79
CA THR A 201 -18.37 -19.56 0.99
C THR A 201 -19.58 -20.15 1.72
N ASP A 202 -20.61 -19.33 1.96
CA ASP A 202 -21.96 -19.83 2.30
C ASP A 202 -22.68 -20.41 1.06
N GLY A 203 -22.05 -20.36 -0.11
CA GLY A 203 -22.62 -20.83 -1.37
C GLY A 203 -23.61 -19.86 -2.01
N GLU A 204 -23.93 -18.74 -1.34
CA GLU A 204 -24.90 -17.74 -1.81
C GLU A 204 -24.23 -16.54 -2.51
N GLY A 205 -22.91 -16.43 -2.48
CA GLY A 205 -22.15 -15.38 -3.18
C GLY A 205 -22.23 -14.00 -2.53
N LYS A 206 -22.41 -13.96 -1.20
CA LYS A 206 -22.50 -12.71 -0.43
C LYS A 206 -21.15 -12.30 0.15
N PHE A 207 -20.78 -11.04 -0.04
CA PHE A 207 -19.61 -10.43 0.58
C PHE A 207 -19.99 -9.80 1.92
N LYS A 208 -19.34 -10.19 3.02
CA LYS A 208 -19.62 -9.62 4.35
C LYS A 208 -18.36 -8.97 4.93
N PHE A 209 -18.44 -7.69 5.28
CA PHE A 209 -17.34 -7.01 5.98
C PHE A 209 -17.26 -7.49 7.44
N PRO A 210 -16.05 -7.53 8.04
CA PRO A 210 -15.93 -7.72 9.48
C PRO A 210 -16.56 -6.53 10.21
N THR A 211 -17.31 -6.79 11.27
CA THR A 211 -17.91 -5.73 12.11
C THR A 211 -16.82 -4.86 12.73
N PRO A 212 -16.84 -3.53 12.54
CA PRO A 212 -15.91 -2.61 13.19
C PRO A 212 -16.04 -2.66 14.71
N GLN A 213 -14.91 -2.56 15.42
CA GLN A 213 -14.87 -2.62 16.88
C GLN A 213 -15.75 -1.55 17.54
N VAL A 214 -15.81 -0.35 16.96
CA VAL A 214 -16.61 0.78 17.49
C VAL A 214 -18.12 0.50 17.52
N ILE A 215 -18.63 -0.41 16.67
CA ILE A 215 -20.05 -0.78 16.65
C ILE A 215 -20.32 -2.20 17.15
N GLN A 216 -19.30 -2.88 17.68
CA GLN A 216 -19.40 -4.30 18.05
C GLN A 216 -20.32 -4.52 19.24
N GLU A 217 -20.24 -3.65 20.25
CA GLU A 217 -21.07 -3.72 21.46
C GLU A 217 -22.32 -2.83 21.34
N ASP A 218 -22.18 -1.65 20.74
CA ASP A 218 -23.26 -0.69 20.58
C ASP A 218 -23.17 0.00 19.21
N LYS A 219 -24.19 -0.25 18.36
CA LYS A 219 -24.29 0.28 17.00
C LYS A 219 -24.56 1.79 16.92
N SER A 220 -24.85 2.44 18.05
CA SER A 220 -25.27 3.84 18.15
C SER A 220 -24.31 4.72 18.96
N SER A 221 -23.40 4.14 19.74
CA SER A 221 -22.47 4.85 20.63
C SER A 221 -21.60 5.91 19.94
N TRP A 222 -21.17 5.63 18.70
CA TRP A 222 -20.40 6.56 17.85
C TRP A 222 -21.09 7.92 17.60
N ARG A 223 -22.39 8.03 17.89
CA ARG A 223 -23.19 9.24 17.71
C ARG A 223 -23.20 10.16 18.94
N THR A 224 -22.60 9.74 20.05
CA THR A 224 -22.60 10.49 21.31
C THR A 224 -21.49 11.53 21.32
N ASP A 225 -21.75 12.67 21.97
CA ASP A 225 -20.73 13.72 22.17
C ASP A 225 -19.55 13.18 23.00
N GLU A 226 -19.84 12.28 23.94
CA GLU A 226 -18.87 11.59 24.75
C GLU A 226 -17.90 10.77 23.90
N GLU A 227 -18.40 9.94 22.97
CA GLU A 227 -17.55 9.12 22.11
C GLU A 227 -16.77 9.98 21.11
N PHE A 228 -17.40 11.00 20.53
CA PHE A 228 -16.74 11.97 19.65
C PHE A 228 -15.54 12.64 20.33
N ALA A 229 -15.72 13.14 21.56
CA ALA A 229 -14.63 13.76 22.33
C ALA A 229 -13.59 12.73 22.79
N ARG A 230 -14.02 11.53 23.19
CA ARG A 230 -13.13 10.44 23.61
C ARG A 230 -12.19 10.03 22.48
N GLU A 231 -12.68 9.95 21.24
CA GLU A 231 -11.86 9.59 20.08
C GLU A 231 -10.73 10.59 19.79
N MET A 232 -10.88 11.85 20.18
CA MET A 232 -9.79 12.84 20.08
C MET A 232 -8.59 12.51 20.99
N LEU A 233 -8.80 11.70 22.04
CA LEU A 233 -7.78 11.33 23.01
C LEU A 233 -7.39 9.84 22.94
N ALA A 234 -8.30 8.99 22.49
CA ALA A 234 -8.14 7.54 22.48
C ALA A 234 -8.82 6.86 21.27
N GLY A 235 -8.99 7.59 20.17
CA GLY A 235 -9.50 7.09 18.90
C GLY A 235 -8.38 6.84 17.89
N VAL A 236 -8.71 6.93 16.60
CA VAL A 236 -7.77 6.64 15.51
C VAL A 236 -6.61 7.64 15.40
N ASN A 237 -6.83 8.90 15.82
CA ASN A 237 -5.83 9.97 15.70
C ASN A 237 -5.74 10.84 16.97
N PRO A 238 -5.16 10.31 18.06
CA PRO A 238 -5.18 10.96 19.37
C PRO A 238 -4.07 12.02 19.57
N VAL A 239 -3.48 12.54 18.49
CA VAL A 239 -2.26 13.38 18.56
C VAL A 239 -2.43 14.82 18.08
N ILE A 240 -3.64 15.22 17.69
CA ILE A 240 -3.90 16.55 17.11
C ILE A 240 -4.48 17.53 18.12
N ILE A 241 -5.29 17.05 19.08
CA ILE A 241 -5.98 17.93 20.02
C ILE A 241 -4.98 18.79 20.81
N SER A 242 -5.29 20.08 20.90
CA SER A 242 -4.45 21.06 21.56
C SER A 242 -5.29 21.90 22.52
N ARG A 243 -4.71 22.23 23.68
CA ARG A 243 -5.37 23.08 24.68
C ARG A 243 -5.47 24.52 24.16
N LEU A 244 -6.70 25.01 24.01
CA LEU A 244 -6.95 26.42 23.73
C LEU A 244 -6.56 27.29 24.95
N GLN A 245 -5.76 28.33 24.73
CA GLN A 245 -5.27 29.21 25.81
C GLN A 245 -5.94 30.59 25.83
N GLU A 246 -6.48 31.04 24.69
CA GLU A 246 -7.16 32.34 24.53
C GLU A 246 -8.47 32.12 23.75
N PHE A 247 -9.49 32.95 24.03
CA PHE A 247 -10.78 32.88 23.35
C PHE A 247 -11.22 34.27 22.84
N PRO A 248 -11.70 34.41 21.58
CA PRO A 248 -11.90 33.35 20.59
C PRO A 248 -10.59 32.86 19.95
N PRO A 249 -10.58 31.66 19.32
CA PRO A 249 -9.47 31.26 18.45
C PRO A 249 -9.20 32.31 17.36
N LYS A 250 -7.93 32.47 16.98
CA LYS A 250 -7.49 33.38 15.91
C LYS A 250 -7.32 32.63 14.60
#